data_AF-A0A7C2MSS2-F1
#
_entry.id   AF-A0A7C2MSS2-F1
#
_cell.length_a   1.000
_cell.length_b   1.000
_cell.length_c   1.000
_cell.angle_alpha   90.00
_cell.angle_beta   90.00
_cell.angle_gamma   90.00
#
_symmetry.space_group_name_H-M   'P 1'
#
loop_
_entity.id
_entity.type
_entity.pdbx_description
1 polymer ?
#
loop_
_entity_poly.entity_id
_entity_poly.type
_entity_poly.pdbx_seq_one_letter_code
_entity_poly.pdbx_strand_id
1 'polypeptide(L)'
;MSLRKWREIFGASKSELAKIIGVSQSVISDYEKGRRTPGARFVRKYVEGLLRFDASRGYQVARSLVRSLSVGSDAIIDSREFEFPVGLDSLVTVVKGLILNATYRVRELYGYTIIDSIKAITSLSGNEFWQLMGMTSERALIFTKVSTGRSPMIAVRVAPVKPATVVLYGTKRVDPLAIHLAEAEGIPLVLSIADSVDEIINGLRSHYAKIQRF
;
A
#
# COMPACT_ATOMS: atom_id res chain seq x y z
N MET A 1 15.00 14.99 -12.60
CA MET A 1 14.79 14.99 -11.13
C MET A 1 14.94 13.61 -10.50
N SER A 2 14.33 12.55 -11.02
CA SER A 2 14.27 11.24 -10.35
C SER A 2 15.63 10.54 -10.21
N LEU A 3 16.47 10.52 -11.26
CA LEU A 3 17.77 9.81 -11.23
C LEU A 3 18.74 10.39 -10.19
N ARG A 4 18.86 11.73 -10.15
CA ARG A 4 19.73 12.43 -9.19
C ARG A 4 19.37 12.07 -7.75
N LYS A 5 18.07 12.10 -7.43
CA LYS A 5 17.56 11.76 -6.09
C LYS A 5 17.93 10.34 -5.70
N TRP A 6 17.74 9.37 -6.60
CA TRP A 6 18.12 7.98 -6.35
C TRP A 6 19.62 7.81 -6.13
N ARG A 7 20.48 8.47 -6.91
CA ARG A 7 21.92 8.43 -6.68
C ARG A 7 22.31 9.02 -5.31
N GLU A 8 21.70 10.13 -4.92
CA GLU A 8 21.94 10.78 -3.61
C GLU A 8 21.45 9.90 -2.46
N ILE A 9 20.30 9.23 -2.56
CA ILE A 9 19.80 8.25 -1.57
C ILE A 9 20.79 7.10 -1.40
N PHE A 10 21.34 6.59 -2.50
CA PHE A 10 22.34 5.54 -2.47
C PHE A 10 23.72 6.03 -2.00
N GLY A 11 23.91 7.33 -1.80
CA GLY A 11 25.18 7.93 -1.39
C GLY A 11 26.31 7.73 -2.42
N ALA A 12 25.96 7.54 -3.69
CA ALA A 12 26.92 7.36 -4.77
C ALA A 12 27.32 8.70 -5.38
N SER A 13 28.62 8.96 -5.56
CA SER A 13 29.06 10.10 -6.37
C SER A 13 28.81 9.85 -7.86
N LYS A 14 28.80 10.93 -8.65
CA LYS A 14 28.64 10.81 -10.11
C LYS A 14 29.78 10.03 -10.75
N SER A 15 31.00 10.15 -10.23
CA SER A 15 32.19 9.47 -10.72
C SER A 15 32.16 7.97 -10.40
N GLU A 16 31.78 7.59 -9.19
CA GLU A 16 31.63 6.17 -8.79
C GLU A 16 30.59 5.47 -9.66
N LEU A 17 29.40 6.06 -9.81
CA LEU A 17 28.34 5.47 -10.61
C LEU A 17 28.72 5.38 -12.09
N ALA A 18 29.35 6.44 -12.63
CA ALA A 18 29.84 6.46 -14.00
C ALA A 18 30.85 5.33 -14.28
N LYS A 19 31.77 5.09 -13.33
CA LYS A 19 32.75 4.00 -13.40
C LYS A 19 32.06 2.62 -13.41
N ILE A 20 31.04 2.42 -12.57
CA ILE A 20 30.33 1.14 -12.47
C ILE A 20 29.55 0.82 -13.75
N ILE A 21 28.89 1.81 -14.36
CA ILE A 21 28.03 1.58 -15.53
C ILE A 21 28.75 1.79 -16.88
N GLY A 22 30.04 2.16 -16.84
CA GLY A 22 30.90 2.29 -18.01
C GLY A 22 30.60 3.52 -18.89
N VAL A 23 30.31 4.67 -18.27
CA VAL A 23 30.07 5.94 -18.97
C VAL A 23 30.93 7.06 -18.38
N SER A 24 30.97 8.22 -19.02
CA SER A 24 31.63 9.40 -18.43
C SER A 24 30.78 10.05 -17.35
N GLN A 25 31.41 10.74 -16.41
CA GLN A 25 30.72 11.54 -15.39
C GLN A 25 29.82 12.63 -16.01
N SER A 26 30.19 13.16 -17.17
CA SER A 26 29.38 14.14 -17.91
C SER A 26 28.05 13.55 -18.38
N VAL A 27 28.03 12.29 -18.82
CA VAL A 27 26.79 11.59 -19.22
C VAL A 27 25.82 11.49 -18.06
N ILE A 28 26.29 11.12 -16.86
CA ILE A 28 25.46 11.11 -15.64
C ILE A 28 24.89 12.50 -15.37
N SER A 29 25.73 13.54 -15.42
CA SER A 29 25.30 14.90 -15.15
C SER A 29 24.29 15.43 -16.18
N ASP A 30 24.38 15.02 -17.43
CA ASP A 30 23.44 15.45 -18.48
C ASP A 30 22.05 14.87 -18.27
N TYR A 31 21.95 13.59 -17.90
CA TYR A 31 20.67 12.98 -17.53
C TYR A 31 20.10 13.57 -16.23
N GLU A 32 20.92 13.81 -15.21
CA GLU A 32 20.45 14.37 -13.93
C GLU A 32 19.92 15.79 -14.07
N LYS A 33 20.53 16.60 -14.95
CA LYS A 33 20.11 17.98 -15.26
C LYS A 33 18.95 18.04 -16.28
N GLY A 34 18.49 16.90 -16.80
CA GLY A 34 17.42 16.87 -17.80
C GLY A 34 17.84 17.37 -19.18
N ARG A 35 19.16 17.49 -19.45
CA ARG A 35 19.68 17.85 -20.78
C ARG A 35 19.52 16.70 -21.79
N ARG A 36 19.30 15.48 -21.29
CA ARG A 36 18.98 14.29 -22.08
C ARG A 36 17.85 13.52 -21.39
N THR A 37 16.96 12.95 -22.18
CA THR A 37 15.93 12.03 -21.67
C THR A 37 16.49 10.60 -21.65
N PRO A 38 16.53 9.92 -20.49
CA PRO A 38 17.06 8.57 -20.40
C PRO A 38 16.08 7.58 -21.03
N GLY A 39 16.56 6.79 -21.99
CA GLY A 39 15.81 5.63 -22.50
C GLY A 39 15.83 4.46 -21.50
N ALA A 40 14.92 3.50 -21.66
CA ALA A 40 14.76 2.36 -20.76
C ALA A 40 16.07 1.58 -20.52
N ARG A 41 16.90 1.41 -21.56
CA ARG A 41 18.21 0.73 -21.46
C ARG A 41 19.18 1.47 -20.54
N PHE A 42 19.17 2.81 -20.56
CA PHE A 42 20.01 3.61 -19.67
C PHE A 42 19.49 3.56 -18.24
N VAL A 43 18.16 3.69 -18.05
CA VAL A 43 17.53 3.58 -16.72
C VAL A 43 17.88 2.25 -16.06
N ARG A 44 17.77 1.14 -16.80
CA ARG A 44 18.16 -0.19 -16.32
C ARG A 44 19.62 -0.24 -15.86
N LYS A 45 20.57 0.19 -16.70
CA LYS A 45 22.00 0.25 -16.32
C LYS A 45 22.24 1.12 -15.09
N TYR A 46 21.55 2.25 -14.99
CA TYR A 46 21.68 3.18 -13.87
C TYR A 46 21.22 2.52 -12.55
N VAL A 47 20.06 1.86 -12.55
CA VAL A 47 19.53 1.15 -11.39
C VAL A 47 20.42 -0.05 -11.01
N GLU A 48 20.83 -0.86 -11.99
CA GLU A 48 21.77 -1.97 -11.75
C GLU A 48 23.11 -1.47 -11.19
N GLY A 49 23.59 -0.30 -11.65
CA GLY A 49 24.78 0.35 -11.15
C GLY A 49 24.67 0.78 -9.69
N LEU A 50 23.52 1.37 -9.30
CA LEU A 50 23.25 1.73 -7.91
C LEU A 50 23.18 0.50 -6.99
N LEU A 51 22.56 -0.59 -7.46
CA LEU A 51 22.51 -1.84 -6.69
C LEU A 51 23.89 -2.49 -6.53
N ARG A 52 24.74 -2.46 -7.56
CA ARG A 52 26.13 -2.92 -7.47
C ARG A 52 26.96 -2.05 -6.53
N PHE A 53 26.75 -0.74 -6.55
CA PHE A 53 27.39 0.18 -5.62
C PHE A 53 27.01 -0.15 -4.18
N ASP A 54 25.72 -0.30 -3.90
CA ASP A 54 25.21 -0.65 -2.57
C ASP A 54 25.66 -2.05 -2.13
N ALA A 55 25.74 -3.01 -3.05
CA ALA A 55 26.28 -4.34 -2.79
C ALA A 55 27.70 -4.30 -2.20
N SER A 56 28.55 -3.41 -2.71
CA SER A 56 29.91 -3.21 -2.18
C SER A 56 29.94 -2.67 -0.74
N ARG A 57 28.83 -2.09 -0.28
CA ARG A 57 28.63 -1.58 1.09
C ARG A 57 27.74 -2.50 1.92
N GLY A 58 27.52 -3.73 1.48
CA GLY A 58 26.68 -4.71 2.16
C GLY A 58 25.19 -4.42 2.03
N TYR A 59 24.73 -3.86 0.92
CA TYR A 59 23.31 -3.62 0.64
C TYR A 59 22.59 -2.76 1.70
N GLN A 60 23.24 -1.73 2.25
CA GLN A 60 22.63 -0.94 3.33
C GLN A 60 21.36 -0.23 2.88
N VAL A 61 21.38 0.39 1.70
CA VAL A 61 20.27 1.18 1.18
C VAL A 61 19.18 0.25 0.65
N ALA A 62 19.54 -0.79 -0.10
CA ALA A 62 18.59 -1.79 -0.58
C ALA A 62 17.94 -2.54 0.59
N ARG A 63 18.68 -2.94 1.63
CA ARG A 63 18.08 -3.55 2.83
C ARG A 63 17.21 -2.57 3.59
N SER A 64 17.58 -1.30 3.69
CA SER A 64 16.72 -0.28 4.29
C SER A 64 15.44 -0.07 3.48
N LEU A 65 15.52 -0.04 2.16
CA LEU A 65 14.34 0.10 1.27
C LEU A 65 13.45 -1.14 1.38
N VAL A 66 14.03 -2.35 1.32
CA VAL A 66 13.31 -3.59 1.55
C VAL A 66 12.67 -3.57 2.92
N ARG A 67 13.38 -3.20 3.98
CA ARG A 67 12.81 -3.07 5.33
C ARG A 67 11.71 -2.01 5.38
N SER A 68 11.85 -0.86 4.74
CA SER A 68 10.77 0.13 4.63
C SER A 68 9.61 -0.32 3.73
N LEU A 69 9.79 -1.35 2.91
CA LEU A 69 8.73 -2.01 2.13
C LEU A 69 8.17 -3.26 2.85
N SER A 70 8.90 -3.83 3.80
CA SER A 70 8.61 -5.10 4.49
C SER A 70 8.21 -4.92 5.95
N VAL A 71 8.60 -3.83 6.61
CA VAL A 71 7.96 -3.37 7.84
C VAL A 71 6.53 -3.07 7.42
N GLY A 72 5.57 -3.79 7.97
CA GLY A 72 4.19 -3.89 7.49
C GLY A 72 3.75 -5.28 7.02
N SER A 73 4.69 -6.19 6.69
CA SER A 73 4.34 -7.56 6.29
C SER A 73 3.67 -8.35 7.40
N ASP A 74 4.04 -8.13 8.67
CA ASP A 74 3.43 -8.88 9.78
C ASP A 74 2.02 -8.41 10.11
N ALA A 75 1.70 -7.16 9.78
CA ALA A 75 0.38 -6.58 9.97
C ALA A 75 -0.54 -6.89 8.78
N ILE A 76 0.00 -7.09 7.58
CA ILE A 76 -0.76 -7.44 6.38
C ILE A 76 -0.93 -8.97 6.35
N ILE A 77 -2.16 -9.43 6.53
CA ILE A 77 -2.52 -10.86 6.48
C ILE A 77 -2.61 -11.34 5.03
N ASP A 78 -3.25 -10.55 4.16
CA ASP A 78 -3.40 -10.84 2.74
C ASP A 78 -3.60 -9.52 1.98
N SER A 79 -3.18 -9.45 0.72
CA SER A 79 -3.39 -8.27 -0.11
C SER A 79 -3.38 -8.64 -1.58
N ARG A 80 -4.21 -7.98 -2.38
CA ARG A 80 -4.28 -8.23 -3.82
C ARG A 80 -4.72 -7.00 -4.59
N GLU A 81 -4.09 -6.79 -5.74
CA GLU A 81 -4.50 -5.81 -6.75
C GLU A 81 -5.47 -6.44 -7.76
N PHE A 82 -6.36 -5.63 -8.30
CA PHE A 82 -7.30 -6.01 -9.35
C PHE A 82 -6.95 -5.31 -10.67
N GLU A 83 -7.04 -6.08 -11.75
CA GLU A 83 -6.90 -5.55 -13.11
C GLU A 83 -8.15 -4.78 -13.56
N PHE A 84 -9.32 -5.24 -13.12
CA PHE A 84 -10.62 -4.60 -13.35
C PHE A 84 -11.23 -4.09 -12.04
N PRO A 85 -11.93 -2.94 -12.07
CA PRO A 85 -12.56 -2.40 -10.88
C PRO A 85 -13.68 -3.29 -10.35
N VAL A 86 -13.86 -3.28 -9.04
CA VAL A 86 -14.92 -3.99 -8.32
C VAL A 86 -15.78 -2.97 -7.58
N GLY A 87 -17.11 -3.10 -7.70
CA GLY A 87 -18.05 -2.24 -6.97
C GLY A 87 -18.16 -2.59 -5.48
N LEU A 88 -18.60 -1.60 -4.69
CA LEU A 88 -18.82 -1.77 -3.25
C LEU A 88 -19.77 -2.93 -2.92
N ASP A 89 -20.85 -3.12 -3.69
CA ASP A 89 -21.85 -4.17 -3.43
C ASP A 89 -21.26 -5.60 -3.52
N SER A 90 -20.34 -5.81 -4.47
CA SER A 90 -19.61 -7.07 -4.61
C SER A 90 -18.73 -7.31 -3.38
N LEU A 91 -17.97 -6.30 -2.94
CA LEU A 91 -17.16 -6.41 -1.73
C LEU A 91 -18.05 -6.74 -0.52
N VAL A 92 -19.11 -5.98 -0.30
CA VAL A 92 -20.06 -6.16 0.83
C VAL A 92 -20.63 -7.56 0.83
N THR A 93 -21.03 -8.08 -0.33
CA THR A 93 -21.54 -9.46 -0.46
C THR A 93 -20.47 -10.48 -0.07
N VAL A 94 -19.25 -10.34 -0.59
CA VAL A 94 -18.16 -11.29 -0.36
C VAL A 94 -17.72 -11.32 1.10
N VAL A 95 -17.67 -10.17 1.77
CA VAL A 95 -17.27 -10.09 3.19
C VAL A 95 -18.43 -10.33 4.16
N LYS A 96 -19.63 -10.72 3.67
CA LYS A 96 -20.86 -10.79 4.48
C LYS A 96 -21.05 -9.50 5.29
N GLY A 97 -21.02 -8.38 4.60
CA GLY A 97 -20.92 -7.05 5.18
C GLY A 97 -22.26 -6.38 5.45
N LEU A 98 -22.28 -5.52 6.47
CA LEU A 98 -23.34 -4.56 6.77
C LEU A 98 -22.76 -3.15 6.73
N ILE A 99 -23.25 -2.28 5.85
CA ILE A 99 -22.81 -0.88 5.81
C ILE A 99 -23.38 -0.15 7.03
N LEU A 100 -22.53 0.56 7.79
CA LEU A 100 -22.86 1.17 9.07
C LEU A 100 -23.22 2.65 9.00
N ASN A 101 -22.69 3.38 8.01
CA ASN A 101 -22.93 4.80 7.85
C ASN A 101 -23.91 5.11 6.72
N ALA A 102 -24.68 6.18 6.86
CA ALA A 102 -25.69 6.56 5.88
C ALA A 102 -25.08 7.37 4.71
N THR A 103 -24.03 8.16 5.00
CA THR A 103 -23.41 9.05 4.02
C THR A 103 -22.00 8.59 3.67
N TYR A 104 -21.77 8.32 2.39
CA TYR A 104 -20.45 7.97 1.84
C TYR A 104 -20.41 8.18 0.32
N ARG A 105 -19.21 8.15 -0.25
CA ARG A 105 -19.00 8.14 -1.70
C ARG A 105 -18.70 6.72 -2.15
N VAL A 106 -19.40 6.27 -3.19
CA VAL A 106 -19.07 5.00 -3.84
C VAL A 106 -17.90 5.23 -4.78
N ARG A 107 -16.83 4.46 -4.58
CA ARG A 107 -15.66 4.42 -5.46
C ARG A 107 -15.43 3.00 -5.92
N GLU A 108 -14.84 2.85 -7.09
CA GLU A 108 -14.38 1.56 -7.58
C GLU A 108 -13.20 1.05 -6.75
N LEU A 109 -13.15 -0.26 -6.55
CA LEU A 109 -12.08 -0.93 -5.83
C LEU A 109 -11.15 -1.58 -6.85
N TYR A 110 -9.86 -1.26 -6.77
CA TYR A 110 -8.77 -1.85 -7.54
C TYR A 110 -7.89 -2.77 -6.68
N GLY A 111 -8.34 -3.11 -5.47
CA GLY A 111 -7.69 -4.09 -4.62
C GLY A 111 -8.24 -4.15 -3.21
N TYR A 112 -7.58 -4.95 -2.38
CA TYR A 112 -7.81 -4.98 -0.93
C TYR A 112 -6.53 -5.25 -0.14
N THR A 113 -6.55 -4.90 1.14
CA THR A 113 -5.56 -5.29 2.15
C THR A 113 -6.30 -5.81 3.38
N ILE A 114 -6.03 -7.05 3.81
CA ILE A 114 -6.49 -7.62 5.08
C ILE A 114 -5.40 -7.40 6.13
N ILE A 115 -5.79 -6.88 7.29
CA ILE A 115 -4.88 -6.27 8.24
C ILE A 115 -5.17 -6.83 9.64
N ASP A 116 -4.14 -7.25 10.35
CA ASP A 116 -4.18 -7.47 11.79
C ASP A 116 -4.12 -6.10 12.50
N SER A 117 -5.24 -5.62 13.05
CA SER A 117 -5.31 -4.30 13.68
C SER A 117 -4.36 -4.13 14.86
N ILE A 118 -4.14 -5.20 15.62
CA ILE A 118 -3.30 -5.15 16.84
C ILE A 118 -1.85 -5.00 16.42
N LYS A 119 -1.41 -5.80 15.44
CA LYS A 119 -0.05 -5.66 14.90
C LYS A 119 0.13 -4.31 14.21
N ALA A 120 -0.82 -3.90 13.37
CA ALA A 120 -0.74 -2.62 12.66
C ALA A 120 -0.52 -1.43 13.60
N ILE A 121 -1.29 -1.31 14.69
CA ILE A 121 -1.16 -0.17 15.61
C ILE A 121 0.08 -0.25 16.50
N THR A 122 0.63 -1.45 16.73
CA THR A 122 1.81 -1.64 17.60
C THR A 122 3.13 -1.61 16.84
N SER A 123 3.15 -2.00 15.56
CA SER A 123 4.37 -2.13 14.76
C SER A 123 4.57 -1.06 13.71
N LEU A 124 3.51 -0.36 13.26
CA LEU A 124 3.61 0.67 12.22
C LEU A 124 3.67 2.06 12.84
N SER A 125 4.64 2.86 12.40
CA SER A 125 4.61 4.31 12.61
C SER A 125 3.55 4.98 11.72
N GLY A 126 3.17 6.22 12.03
CA GLY A 126 2.18 6.97 11.25
C GLY A 126 2.54 7.11 9.77
N ASN A 127 3.84 7.19 9.44
CA ASN A 127 4.33 7.24 8.05
C ASN A 127 4.31 5.87 7.37
N GLU A 128 4.37 4.78 8.13
CA GLU A 128 4.37 3.41 7.61
C GLU A 128 2.94 2.88 7.41
N PHE A 129 1.93 3.49 8.04
CA PHE A 129 0.52 3.15 7.81
C PHE A 129 0.12 3.20 6.32
N TRP A 130 0.83 4.04 5.55
CA TRP A 130 0.74 4.09 4.09
C TRP A 130 0.99 2.78 3.38
N GLN A 131 1.80 1.88 3.92
CA GLN A 131 2.08 0.57 3.34
C GLN A 131 0.84 -0.33 3.31
N LEU A 132 -0.19 -0.02 4.10
CA LEU A 132 -1.49 -0.69 4.02
C LEU A 132 -2.23 -0.30 2.75
N MET A 133 -1.91 0.85 2.16
CA MET A 133 -2.26 1.16 0.78
C MET A 133 -1.32 0.36 -0.12
N GLY A 134 -1.87 -0.43 -1.03
CA GLY A 134 -1.08 -1.17 -2.01
C GLY A 134 -0.58 -0.23 -3.10
N MET A 135 -0.71 -0.63 -4.37
CA MET A 135 -0.34 0.23 -5.50
C MET A 135 -1.26 1.44 -5.66
N THR A 136 -2.47 1.38 -5.09
CA THR A 136 -3.50 2.42 -5.16
C THR A 136 -4.26 2.52 -3.83
N SER A 137 -4.77 3.71 -3.54
CA SER A 137 -5.70 3.96 -2.44
C SER A 137 -7.15 3.63 -2.79
N GLU A 138 -7.46 3.43 -4.07
CA GLU A 138 -8.76 2.94 -4.53
C GLU A 138 -8.90 1.46 -4.19
N ARG A 139 -8.97 1.13 -2.89
CA ARG A 139 -9.04 -0.24 -2.37
C ARG A 139 -9.77 -0.32 -1.04
N ALA A 140 -10.12 -1.54 -0.66
CA ALA A 140 -10.67 -1.84 0.65
C ALA A 140 -9.56 -2.11 1.68
N LEU A 141 -9.62 -1.45 2.84
CA LEU A 141 -8.86 -1.88 4.02
C LEU A 141 -9.75 -2.72 4.93
N ILE A 142 -9.35 -3.96 5.20
CA ILE A 142 -10.11 -4.92 5.97
C ILE A 142 -9.37 -5.17 7.29
N PHE A 143 -9.82 -4.52 8.34
CA PHE A 143 -9.24 -4.61 9.67
C PHE A 143 -9.83 -5.79 10.44
N THR A 144 -8.98 -6.72 10.87
CA THR A 144 -9.32 -7.89 11.67
C THR A 144 -8.91 -7.69 13.13
N LYS A 145 -9.47 -8.50 14.04
CA LYS A 145 -9.23 -8.38 15.50
C LYS A 145 -9.61 -7.00 16.03
N VAL A 146 -10.62 -6.38 15.44
CA VAL A 146 -11.13 -5.07 15.84
C VAL A 146 -11.97 -5.21 17.11
N SER A 147 -11.77 -4.33 18.08
CA SER A 147 -12.61 -4.25 19.29
C SER A 147 -13.81 -3.31 19.10
N THR A 148 -13.59 -2.04 18.79
CA THR A 148 -14.65 -1.02 18.68
C THR A 148 -14.65 -0.24 17.37
N GLY A 149 -13.61 -0.38 16.55
CA GLY A 149 -13.44 0.37 15.29
C GLY A 149 -12.82 1.77 15.45
N ARG A 150 -12.69 2.31 16.67
CA ARG A 150 -12.09 3.64 16.90
C ARG A 150 -10.66 3.73 16.39
N SER A 151 -9.80 2.78 16.77
CA SER A 151 -8.37 2.81 16.39
C SER A 151 -8.16 2.75 14.88
N PRO A 152 -8.78 1.81 14.12
CA PRO A 152 -8.73 1.83 12.66
C PRO A 152 -9.21 3.15 12.05
N MET A 153 -10.34 3.69 12.52
CA MET A 153 -10.91 4.91 11.94
C MET A 153 -10.12 6.17 12.30
N ILE A 154 -9.52 6.25 13.48
CA ILE A 154 -8.58 7.34 13.83
C ILE A 154 -7.36 7.28 12.91
N ALA A 155 -6.80 6.09 12.66
CA ALA A 155 -5.67 5.94 11.76
C ALA A 155 -6.04 6.36 10.32
N VAL A 156 -7.21 5.96 9.82
CA VAL A 156 -7.74 6.41 8.52
C VAL A 156 -7.98 7.92 8.49
N ARG A 157 -8.47 8.52 9.58
CA ARG A 157 -8.71 9.97 9.69
C ARG A 157 -7.43 10.79 9.58
N VAL A 158 -6.34 10.34 10.18
CA VAL A 158 -5.05 11.07 10.14
C VAL A 158 -4.19 10.71 8.93
N ALA A 159 -4.48 9.61 8.23
CA ALA A 159 -3.78 9.23 7.01
C ALA A 159 -3.96 10.29 5.91
N PRO A 160 -2.91 10.72 5.19
CA PRO A 160 -3.03 11.77 4.19
C PRO A 160 -3.80 11.36 2.91
N VAL A 161 -3.96 10.06 2.63
CA VAL A 161 -4.89 9.56 1.60
C VAL A 161 -5.81 8.51 2.22
N LYS A 162 -7.02 8.46 1.67
CA LYS A 162 -8.14 7.68 2.19
C LYS A 162 -8.42 6.46 1.33
N PRO A 163 -8.64 5.28 1.93
CA PRO A 163 -9.05 4.10 1.20
C PRO A 163 -10.46 4.27 0.63
N ALA A 164 -10.79 3.54 -0.43
CA ALA A 164 -12.13 3.54 -1.03
C ALA A 164 -13.19 2.98 -0.10
N THR A 165 -12.84 2.03 0.77
CA THR A 165 -13.77 1.44 1.75
C THR A 165 -12.99 0.90 2.95
N VAL A 166 -13.62 0.91 4.13
CA VAL A 166 -13.09 0.26 5.34
C VAL A 166 -14.05 -0.84 5.77
N VAL A 167 -13.51 -2.03 6.02
CA VAL A 167 -14.25 -3.17 6.58
C VAL A 167 -13.68 -3.48 7.96
N LEU A 168 -14.56 -3.67 8.95
CA LEU A 168 -14.22 -4.06 10.31
C LEU A 168 -14.66 -5.51 10.55
N TYR A 169 -13.76 -6.31 11.10
CA TYR A 169 -13.99 -7.70 11.48
C TYR A 169 -13.43 -7.98 12.89
N GLY A 170 -14.16 -8.78 13.67
CA GLY A 170 -13.78 -9.20 15.03
C GLY A 170 -14.58 -8.53 16.15
N THR A 171 -15.54 -7.65 15.81
CA THR A 171 -16.46 -7.06 16.79
C THR A 171 -17.91 -7.22 16.36
N LYS A 172 -18.82 -7.22 17.34
CA LYS A 172 -20.27 -7.13 17.13
C LYS A 172 -20.83 -5.73 17.40
N ARG A 173 -20.01 -4.82 17.93
CA ARG A 173 -20.41 -3.45 18.30
C ARG A 173 -19.36 -2.47 17.85
N VAL A 174 -19.76 -1.55 16.99
CA VAL A 174 -18.91 -0.46 16.52
C VAL A 174 -19.23 0.80 17.30
N ASP A 175 -18.21 1.50 17.77
CA ASP A 175 -18.35 2.75 18.51
C ASP A 175 -18.91 3.84 17.58
N PRO A 176 -19.89 4.63 18.02
CA PRO A 176 -20.48 5.71 17.21
C PRO A 176 -19.45 6.70 16.64
N LEU A 177 -18.33 6.93 17.33
CA LEU A 177 -17.26 7.78 16.83
C LEU A 177 -16.65 7.21 15.54
N ALA A 178 -16.50 5.90 15.42
CA ALA A 178 -15.95 5.28 14.21
C ALA A 178 -16.86 5.51 13.00
N ILE A 179 -18.18 5.40 13.21
CA ILE A 179 -19.19 5.68 12.18
C ILE A 179 -19.15 7.17 11.79
N HIS A 180 -19.14 8.07 12.78
CA HIS A 180 -19.07 9.51 12.54
C HIS A 180 -17.81 9.92 11.76
N LEU A 181 -16.66 9.33 12.08
CA LEU A 181 -15.41 9.56 11.34
C LEU A 181 -15.51 9.06 9.90
N ALA A 182 -16.18 7.93 9.66
CA ALA A 182 -16.37 7.41 8.31
C ALA A 182 -17.26 8.33 7.46
N GLU A 183 -18.33 8.87 8.04
CA GLU A 183 -19.20 9.86 7.39
C GLU A 183 -18.46 11.15 7.07
N ALA A 184 -17.70 11.68 8.03
CA ALA A 184 -16.91 12.90 7.84
C ALA A 184 -15.87 12.76 6.70
N GLU A 185 -15.30 11.56 6.52
CA GLU A 185 -14.37 11.26 5.44
C GLU A 185 -15.08 10.81 4.13
N GLY A 186 -16.39 10.58 4.17
CA GLY A 186 -17.16 10.06 3.05
C GLY A 186 -16.77 8.63 2.65
N ILE A 187 -16.27 7.82 3.59
CA ILE A 187 -15.81 6.45 3.36
C ILE A 187 -16.91 5.48 3.77
N PRO A 188 -17.28 4.50 2.94
CA PRO A 188 -18.15 3.40 3.37
C PRO A 188 -17.48 2.60 4.49
N LEU A 189 -18.15 2.46 5.63
CA LEU A 189 -17.73 1.65 6.76
C LEU A 189 -18.60 0.40 6.84
N VAL A 190 -17.98 -0.76 6.65
CA VAL A 190 -18.66 -2.05 6.59
C VAL A 190 -18.30 -2.86 7.82
N LEU A 191 -19.30 -3.45 8.48
CA LEU A 191 -19.10 -4.50 9.49
C LEU A 191 -19.23 -5.87 8.84
N SER A 192 -18.17 -6.66 8.84
CA SER A 192 -18.23 -8.05 8.38
C SER A 192 -18.76 -8.95 9.50
N ILE A 193 -19.77 -9.77 9.17
CA ILE A 193 -20.31 -10.84 10.03
C ILE A 193 -19.87 -12.23 9.56
N ALA A 194 -18.76 -12.33 8.83
CA ALA A 194 -18.17 -13.61 8.46
C ALA A 194 -17.80 -14.44 9.71
N ASP A 195 -17.69 -15.76 9.55
CA ASP A 195 -17.40 -16.68 10.65
C ASP A 195 -15.91 -16.66 11.03
N SER A 196 -15.03 -16.38 10.06
CA SER A 196 -13.57 -16.36 10.25
C SER A 196 -12.85 -15.41 9.30
N VAL A 197 -11.59 -15.06 9.63
CA VAL A 197 -10.71 -14.34 8.69
C VAL A 197 -10.44 -15.17 7.43
N ASP A 198 -10.30 -16.50 7.58
CA ASP A 198 -10.09 -17.41 6.45
C ASP A 198 -11.28 -17.42 5.49
N GLU A 199 -12.50 -17.29 5.99
CA GLU A 199 -13.69 -17.14 5.15
C GLU A 199 -13.61 -15.87 4.29
N ILE A 200 -13.22 -14.74 4.90
CA ILE A 200 -13.04 -13.47 4.18
C ILE A 200 -11.96 -13.63 3.09
N ILE A 201 -10.80 -14.21 3.44
CA ILE A 201 -9.70 -14.46 2.50
C ILE A 201 -10.17 -15.30 1.32
N ASN A 202 -10.79 -16.44 1.59
CA ASN A 202 -11.23 -17.38 0.56
C ASN A 202 -12.33 -16.81 -0.32
N GLY A 203 -13.27 -16.05 0.27
CA GLY A 203 -14.32 -15.34 -0.43
C GLY A 203 -13.73 -14.33 -1.43
N LEU A 204 -12.84 -13.46 -0.98
CA LEU A 204 -12.18 -12.46 -1.82
C LEU A 204 -11.36 -13.15 -2.92
N ARG A 205 -10.49 -14.10 -2.58
CA ARG A 205 -9.65 -14.80 -3.57
C ARG A 205 -10.50 -15.50 -4.64
N SER A 206 -11.56 -16.21 -4.25
CA SER A 206 -12.41 -16.96 -5.18
C SER A 206 -13.26 -16.05 -6.07
N HIS A 207 -13.81 -14.98 -5.50
CA HIS A 207 -14.63 -14.02 -6.25
C HIS A 207 -13.80 -13.30 -7.31
N TYR A 208 -12.59 -12.84 -6.95
CA TYR A 208 -11.75 -12.08 -7.87
C TYR A 208 -10.98 -12.94 -8.87
N ALA A 209 -10.72 -14.21 -8.57
CA ALA A 209 -10.23 -15.16 -9.58
C ALA A 209 -11.24 -15.39 -10.71
N LYS A 210 -12.55 -15.22 -10.45
CA LYS A 210 -13.60 -15.33 -11.47
C LYS A 210 -13.73 -14.06 -12.31
N ILE A 211 -13.62 -12.89 -11.68
CA ILE A 211 -13.73 -11.59 -12.36
C ILE A 211 -12.55 -11.34 -13.31
N GLN A 212 -11.33 -11.79 -12.96
CA GLN A 212 -10.12 -11.59 -13.77
C GLN A 212 -9.97 -12.57 -14.96
N ARG A 213 -10.95 -13.44 -15.22
CA ARG A 213 -10.93 -14.39 -16.35
C ARG A 213 -11.71 -13.90 -17.58
N PHE A 214 -12.35 -12.75 -17.48
CA PHE A 214 -13.06 -12.07 -18.55
C PHE A 214 -12.37 -10.76 -18.88
#